data_AF-A0A847JR79-F1
#
_entry.id   AF-A0A847JR79-F1
#
_cell.length_a   1.000
_cell.length_b   1.000
_cell.length_c   1.000
_cell.angle_alpha   90.00
_cell.angle_beta   90.00
_cell.angle_gamma   90.00
#
_symmetry.space_group_name_H-M   'P 1'
#
loop_
_entity.id
_entity.type
_entity.pdbx_description
1 polymer ?
#
loop_
_entity_poly.entity_id
_entity_poly.type
_entity_poly.pdbx_seq_one_letter_code
_entity_poly.pdbx_strand_id
1 'polypeptide(L)'
;MARRQASRDRLEQAAADVTLNARQERLVARISDLYRAAGFRPPSRLEASRMLGVSPHAVDAAIEMARAAGQLCLAPGDIVFHAQAVEDARRLATAEIEAAGGLSPSRFREVLGTSRKYAIPMLELLDALGITCRKGDLRVLAESRADAGAATRQCPP
;
A
#
# COMPACT_ATOMS: atom_id res chain seq x y z
N MET A 1 39.97 -36.12 3.50
CA MET A 1 39.31 -35.83 2.21
C MET A 1 37.92 -35.18 2.33
N ALA A 2 37.19 -35.28 3.45
CA ALA A 2 35.80 -34.79 3.59
C ALA A 2 35.58 -33.27 3.88
N ARG A 3 36.63 -32.50 4.21
CA ARG A 3 36.48 -31.08 4.60
C ARG A 3 36.37 -30.09 3.42
N ARG A 4 36.75 -30.48 2.20
CA ARG A 4 36.75 -29.58 1.02
C ARG A 4 35.36 -29.45 0.36
N GLN A 5 34.53 -30.50 0.42
CA GLN A 5 33.20 -30.49 -0.23
C GLN A 5 32.22 -29.56 0.51
N ALA A 6 32.19 -29.61 1.85
CA ALA A 6 31.29 -28.81 2.68
C ALA A 6 31.51 -27.28 2.61
N SER A 7 32.68 -26.83 2.12
CA SER A 7 32.95 -25.40 1.88
C SER A 7 32.46 -24.95 0.50
N ARG A 8 32.38 -25.86 -0.47
CA ARG A 8 31.96 -25.56 -1.85
C ARG A 8 30.44 -25.48 -1.96
N ASP A 9 29.73 -26.44 -1.35
CA ASP A 9 28.27 -26.47 -1.30
C ASP A 9 27.70 -25.22 -0.60
N ARG A 10 28.39 -24.71 0.42
CA ARG A 10 28.01 -23.48 1.14
C ARG A 10 28.17 -22.20 0.30
N LEU A 11 29.17 -22.16 -0.58
CA LEU A 11 29.38 -21.04 -1.50
C LEU A 11 28.36 -21.04 -2.64
N GLU A 12 27.97 -22.22 -3.12
CA GLU A 12 26.95 -22.37 -4.16
C GLU A 12 25.55 -22.00 -3.65
N GLN A 13 25.19 -22.44 -2.43
CA GLN A 13 23.94 -22.05 -1.79
C GLN A 13 23.87 -20.53 -1.54
N ALA A 14 24.92 -19.93 -0.97
CA ALA A 14 24.95 -18.50 -0.73
C ALA A 14 24.83 -17.67 -2.04
N ALA A 15 25.47 -18.11 -3.13
CA ALA A 15 25.36 -17.42 -4.42
C ALA A 15 23.96 -17.53 -5.05
N ALA A 16 23.32 -18.69 -4.91
CA ALA A 16 21.94 -18.91 -5.35
C ALA A 16 20.97 -18.03 -4.56
N ASP A 17 21.12 -17.97 -3.23
CA ASP A 17 20.28 -17.15 -2.34
C ASP A 17 20.42 -15.66 -2.65
N VAL A 18 21.64 -15.17 -2.87
CA VAL A 18 21.89 -13.76 -3.26
C VAL A 18 21.24 -13.44 -4.60
N THR A 19 21.30 -14.36 -5.57
CA THR A 19 20.71 -14.17 -6.90
C THR A 19 19.18 -14.17 -6.85
N LEU A 20 18.59 -15.04 -6.04
CA LEU A 20 17.15 -15.10 -5.81
C LEU A 20 16.66 -13.80 -5.18
N ASN A 21 17.34 -13.33 -4.13
CA ASN A 21 16.99 -12.11 -3.43
C ASN A 21 17.05 -10.89 -4.36
N ALA A 22 18.13 -10.74 -5.14
CA ALA A 22 18.25 -9.66 -6.12
C ALA A 22 17.18 -9.71 -7.23
N ARG A 23 16.63 -10.88 -7.57
CA ARG A 23 15.51 -11.00 -8.52
C ARG A 23 14.18 -10.61 -7.87
N GLN A 24 13.98 -10.97 -6.60
CA GLN A 24 12.80 -10.60 -5.82
C GLN A 24 12.76 -9.09 -5.57
N GLU A 25 13.86 -8.49 -5.12
CA GLU A 25 13.99 -7.05 -4.91
C GLU A 25 13.67 -6.25 -6.19
N ARG A 26 14.18 -6.70 -7.34
CA ARG A 26 13.86 -6.08 -8.64
C ARG A 26 12.37 -6.19 -8.99
N LEU A 27 11.71 -7.28 -8.64
CA LEU A 27 10.28 -7.43 -8.87
C LEU A 27 9.47 -6.50 -7.94
N VAL A 28 9.88 -6.41 -6.67
CA VAL A 28 9.28 -5.50 -5.68
C VAL A 28 9.38 -4.05 -6.16
N ALA A 29 10.55 -3.62 -6.62
CA ALA A 29 10.75 -2.28 -7.18
C ALA A 29 9.83 -2.04 -8.38
N ARG A 30 9.76 -2.97 -9.34
CA ARG A 30 8.88 -2.84 -10.52
C ARG A 30 7.40 -2.78 -10.15
N ILE A 31 6.96 -3.54 -9.14
CA ILE A 31 5.58 -3.48 -8.63
C ILE A 31 5.34 -2.13 -7.96
N SER A 32 6.25 -1.68 -7.09
CA SER A 32 6.13 -0.39 -6.42
C SER A 32 6.00 0.75 -7.44
N ASP A 33 6.85 0.76 -8.46
CA ASP A 33 6.80 1.74 -9.55
C ASP A 33 5.49 1.68 -10.34
N LEU A 34 4.99 0.48 -10.64
CA LEU A 34 3.70 0.30 -11.32
C LEU A 34 2.55 0.91 -10.51
N TYR A 35 2.46 0.61 -9.21
CA TYR A 35 1.42 1.16 -8.35
C TYR A 35 1.60 2.66 -8.08
N ARG A 36 2.84 3.15 -8.05
CA ARG A 36 3.15 4.59 -7.97
C ARG A 36 2.64 5.32 -9.22
N ALA A 37 2.93 4.81 -10.41
CA ALA A 37 2.50 5.41 -11.68
C ALA A 37 0.97 5.37 -11.87
N ALA A 38 0.31 4.35 -11.32
CA ALA A 38 -1.15 4.21 -11.40
C ALA A 38 -1.93 5.19 -10.50
N GLY A 39 -1.28 5.79 -9.50
CA GLY A 39 -1.88 6.78 -8.59
C GLY A 39 -3.16 6.27 -7.90
N PHE A 40 -4.29 6.96 -8.12
CA PHE A 40 -5.59 6.65 -7.52
C PHE A 40 -6.43 5.62 -8.29
N ARG A 41 -5.88 5.02 -9.33
CA ARG A 41 -6.53 3.98 -10.14
C ARG A 41 -5.61 2.76 -10.24
N PRO A 42 -5.29 2.11 -9.11
CA PRO A 42 -4.36 1.00 -9.10
C PRO A 42 -4.88 -0.17 -9.94
N PRO A 43 -3.97 -0.89 -10.63
CA PRO A 43 -4.34 -2.14 -11.30
C PRO A 43 -4.68 -3.22 -10.27
N SER A 44 -5.58 -4.12 -10.64
CA SER A 44 -5.79 -5.37 -9.90
C SER A 44 -4.54 -6.24 -9.94
N ARG A 45 -4.41 -7.18 -9.00
CA ARG A 45 -3.31 -8.16 -8.96
C ARG A 45 -3.15 -8.92 -10.29
N LEU A 46 -4.28 -9.27 -10.91
CA LEU A 46 -4.30 -9.95 -12.21
C LEU A 46 -3.81 -9.05 -13.35
N GLU A 47 -4.22 -7.78 -13.37
CA GLU A 47 -3.73 -6.81 -14.36
C GLU A 47 -2.24 -6.54 -14.16
N ALA A 48 -1.77 -6.38 -12.93
CA ALA A 48 -0.35 -6.22 -12.62
C ALA A 48 0.49 -7.43 -13.10
N SER A 49 -0.02 -8.66 -12.91
CA SER A 49 0.58 -9.88 -13.44
C SER A 49 0.73 -9.84 -14.96
N ARG A 50 -0.32 -9.43 -15.68
CA ARG A 50 -0.30 -9.28 -17.14
C ARG A 50 0.65 -8.19 -17.61
N MET A 51 0.65 -7.03 -16.95
CA MET A 51 1.50 -5.88 -17.31
C MET A 51 2.98 -6.16 -17.08
N LEU A 52 3.33 -6.89 -16.01
CA LEU A 52 4.71 -7.17 -15.66
C LEU A 52 5.26 -8.47 -16.27
N GLY A 53 4.37 -9.31 -16.84
CA GLY A 53 4.72 -10.59 -17.45
C GLY A 53 5.18 -11.63 -16.43
N VAL A 54 4.62 -11.60 -15.22
CA VAL A 54 5.00 -12.50 -14.11
C VAL A 54 3.78 -13.28 -13.61
N SER A 55 4.02 -14.41 -12.94
CA SER A 55 2.92 -15.22 -12.40
C SER A 55 2.14 -14.47 -11.31
N PRO A 56 0.83 -14.73 -11.13
CA PRO A 56 0.04 -14.13 -10.05
C PRO A 56 0.67 -14.34 -8.66
N HIS A 57 1.18 -15.55 -8.39
CA HIS A 57 1.89 -15.85 -7.14
C HIS A 57 3.13 -14.97 -6.92
N ALA A 58 3.89 -14.66 -7.98
CA ALA A 58 5.03 -13.77 -7.88
C ALA A 58 4.61 -12.31 -7.61
N VAL A 59 3.48 -11.87 -8.17
CA VAL A 59 2.89 -10.57 -7.87
C VAL A 59 2.47 -10.49 -6.41
N ASP A 60 1.77 -11.50 -5.90
CA ASP A 60 1.31 -11.52 -4.51
C ASP A 60 2.48 -11.48 -3.54
N ALA A 61 3.49 -12.31 -3.74
CA ALA A 61 4.70 -12.31 -2.92
C ALA A 61 5.40 -10.93 -2.93
N ALA A 62 5.52 -10.30 -4.10
CA ALA A 62 6.16 -9.01 -4.22
C ALA A 62 5.30 -7.84 -3.69
N ILE A 63 3.97 -7.93 -3.76
CA ILE A 63 3.07 -7.01 -3.06
C ILE A 63 3.27 -7.13 -1.55
N GLU A 64 3.28 -8.34 -0.98
CA GLU A 64 3.50 -8.52 0.46
C GLU A 64 4.87 -8.01 0.92
N MET A 65 5.92 -8.24 0.13
CA MET A 65 7.24 -7.65 0.41
C MET A 65 7.23 -6.12 0.34
N ALA A 66 6.59 -5.53 -0.67
CA ALA A 66 6.48 -4.08 -0.81
C ALA A 66 5.63 -3.46 0.33
N ARG A 67 4.64 -4.19 0.84
CA ARG A 67 3.83 -3.79 2.00
C ARG A 67 4.65 -3.83 3.28
N ALA A 68 5.43 -4.90 3.50
CA ALA A 68 6.34 -4.99 4.64
C ALA A 68 7.39 -3.89 4.61
N ALA A 69 7.80 -3.43 3.42
CA ALA A 69 8.68 -2.27 3.24
C ALA A 69 7.98 -0.90 3.36
N GLY A 70 6.66 -0.87 3.64
CA GLY A 70 5.88 0.37 3.76
C GLY A 70 5.63 1.11 2.44
N GLN A 71 5.91 0.49 1.29
CA GLN A 71 5.75 1.11 -0.03
C GLN A 71 4.32 0.98 -0.57
N LEU A 72 3.60 -0.06 -0.16
CA LEU A 72 2.21 -0.33 -0.55
C LEU A 72 1.30 -0.50 0.67
N CYS A 73 0.05 -0.10 0.53
CA CYS A 73 -0.98 -0.21 1.58
C CYS A 73 -2.20 -0.99 1.05
N LEU A 74 -2.87 -1.77 1.92
CA LEU A 74 -4.14 -2.43 1.55
C LEU A 74 -5.24 -1.49 1.95
N ALA A 75 -6.09 -1.16 1.00
CA ALA A 75 -7.42 -0.69 1.30
C ALA A 75 -8.40 -1.88 1.33
N PRO A 76 -9.57 -1.69 1.96
CA PRO A 76 -10.66 -2.67 1.89
C PRO A 76 -11.01 -3.06 0.45
N GLY A 77 -11.51 -4.29 0.27
CA GLY A 77 -11.83 -4.84 -1.05
C GLY A 77 -10.62 -5.32 -1.86
N ASP A 78 -9.50 -5.64 -1.18
CA ASP A 78 -8.24 -6.11 -1.79
C ASP A 78 -7.65 -5.14 -2.82
N ILE A 79 -7.82 -3.85 -2.57
CA ILE A 79 -7.26 -2.79 -3.42
C ILE A 79 -5.93 -2.35 -2.83
N VAL A 80 -4.88 -2.40 -3.65
CA VAL A 80 -3.52 -2.02 -3.24
C VAL A 80 -3.23 -0.62 -3.75
N PHE A 81 -2.81 0.27 -2.86
CA PHE A 81 -2.36 1.62 -3.22
C PHE A 81 -0.88 1.78 -2.89
N HIS A 82 -0.18 2.62 -3.65
CA HIS A 82 1.17 3.02 -3.29
C HIS A 82 1.12 4.04 -2.13
N ALA A 83 2.09 3.99 -1.22
CA ALA A 83 2.16 4.89 -0.06
C ALA A 83 2.10 6.37 -0.44
N GLN A 84 2.78 6.76 -1.54
CA GLN A 84 2.67 8.10 -2.11
C GLN A 84 1.22 8.49 -2.48
N ALA A 85 0.43 7.58 -3.05
CA ALA A 85 -0.97 7.86 -3.37
C ALA A 85 -1.78 8.05 -2.09
N VAL A 86 -1.53 7.25 -1.04
CA VAL A 86 -2.19 7.44 0.26
C VAL A 86 -1.83 8.79 0.88
N GLU A 87 -0.57 9.17 0.79
CA GLU A 87 -0.02 10.46 1.23
C GLU A 87 -0.66 11.64 0.48
N ASP A 88 -0.78 11.55 -0.84
CA ASP A 88 -1.44 12.56 -1.66
C ASP A 88 -2.94 12.65 -1.35
N ALA A 89 -3.60 11.51 -1.18
CA ALA A 89 -4.99 11.41 -0.76
C ALA A 89 -5.22 12.04 0.62
N ARG A 90 -4.30 11.83 1.58
CA ARG A 90 -4.33 12.51 2.88
C ARG A 90 -4.32 14.01 2.71
N ARG A 91 -3.34 14.57 1.96
CA ARG A 91 -3.24 16.03 1.78
C ARG A 91 -4.51 16.62 1.18
N LEU A 92 -5.07 15.97 0.18
CA LEU A 92 -6.32 16.39 -0.45
C LEU A 92 -7.51 16.31 0.53
N ALA A 93 -7.62 15.23 1.30
CA ALA A 93 -8.68 15.07 2.29
C ALA A 93 -8.58 16.14 3.38
N THR A 94 -7.38 16.38 3.93
CA THR A 94 -7.14 17.39 4.96
C THR A 94 -7.50 18.78 4.46
N ALA A 95 -7.04 19.17 3.27
CA ALA A 95 -7.36 20.48 2.70
C ALA A 95 -8.87 20.69 2.51
N GLU A 96 -9.60 19.68 2.04
CA GLU A 96 -11.05 19.77 1.87
C GLU A 96 -11.80 19.83 3.21
N ILE A 97 -11.35 19.07 4.22
CA ILE A 97 -11.96 19.11 5.56
C ILE A 97 -11.71 20.46 6.22
N GLU A 98 -10.50 21.01 6.12
CA GLU A 98 -10.16 22.33 6.67
C GLU A 98 -10.96 23.45 5.98
N ALA A 99 -11.18 23.34 4.67
CA ALA A 99 -11.93 24.34 3.90
C ALA A 99 -13.44 24.28 4.14
N ALA A 100 -14.02 23.08 4.25
CA ALA A 100 -15.48 22.88 4.28
C ALA A 100 -16.03 22.39 5.63
N GLY A 101 -15.18 22.11 6.62
CA GLY A 101 -15.55 21.56 7.93
C GLY A 101 -15.90 20.06 7.90
N GLY A 102 -15.84 19.41 6.73
CA GLY A 102 -16.10 17.99 6.59
C GLY A 102 -16.05 17.52 5.14
N LEU A 103 -15.84 16.22 4.95
CA LEU A 103 -15.63 15.60 3.64
C LEU A 103 -16.65 14.50 3.38
N SER A 104 -17.46 14.69 2.34
CA SER A 104 -18.38 13.64 1.86
C SER A 104 -17.67 12.69 0.88
N PRO A 105 -18.11 11.42 0.78
CA PRO A 105 -17.57 10.49 -0.22
C PRO A 105 -17.70 10.99 -1.66
N SER A 106 -18.80 11.69 -1.98
CA SER A 106 -19.05 12.26 -3.31
C SER A 106 -18.04 13.35 -3.66
N ARG A 107 -17.74 14.24 -2.70
CA ARG A 107 -16.75 15.31 -2.87
C ARG A 107 -15.34 14.76 -2.98
N PHE A 108 -14.98 13.81 -2.13
CA PHE A 108 -13.65 13.19 -2.17
C PHE A 108 -13.36 12.49 -3.51
N ARG A 109 -14.36 11.80 -4.06
CA ARG A 109 -14.28 11.21 -5.40
C ARG A 109 -13.96 12.25 -6.49
N GLU A 110 -14.59 13.42 -6.42
CA GLU A 110 -14.38 14.52 -7.37
C GLU A 110 -12.96 15.07 -7.27
N VAL A 111 -12.48 15.29 -6.03
CA VAL A 111 -11.15 15.82 -5.74
C VAL A 111 -10.05 14.82 -6.15
N LEU A 112 -10.25 13.53 -5.89
CA LEU A 112 -9.34 12.46 -6.35
C LEU A 112 -9.41 12.21 -7.87
N GLY A 113 -10.43 12.72 -8.56
CA GLY A 113 -10.65 12.44 -9.98
C GLY A 113 -10.80 10.93 -10.29
N THR A 114 -11.34 10.15 -9.37
CA THR A 114 -11.44 8.68 -9.50
C THR A 114 -12.89 8.19 -9.39
N SER A 115 -13.11 6.88 -9.51
CA SER A 115 -14.44 6.27 -9.35
C SER A 115 -14.72 5.94 -7.88
N ARG A 116 -15.99 5.73 -7.53
CA ARG A 116 -16.38 5.32 -6.16
C ARG A 116 -15.71 4.01 -5.72
N LYS A 117 -15.39 3.13 -6.69
CA LYS A 117 -14.67 1.86 -6.47
C LYS A 117 -13.30 2.08 -5.81
N TYR A 118 -12.63 3.21 -6.06
CA TYR A 118 -11.32 3.51 -5.48
C TYR A 118 -11.38 4.58 -4.40
N ALA A 119 -12.27 5.57 -4.53
CA ALA A 119 -12.40 6.65 -3.56
C ALA A 119 -12.89 6.17 -2.19
N ILE A 120 -13.88 5.26 -2.13
CA ILE A 120 -14.42 4.76 -0.85
C ILE A 120 -13.36 3.93 -0.10
N PRO A 121 -12.68 2.95 -0.73
CA PRO A 121 -11.61 2.21 -0.06
C PRO A 121 -10.44 3.09 0.36
N MET A 122 -10.11 4.13 -0.42
CA MET A 122 -9.11 5.11 0.00
C MET A 122 -9.54 5.87 1.26
N LEU A 123 -10.80 6.32 1.36
CA LEU A 123 -11.31 6.95 2.58
C LEU A 123 -11.28 6.00 3.78
N GLU A 124 -11.70 4.76 3.59
CA GLU A 124 -11.67 3.76 4.66
C GLU A 124 -10.24 3.44 5.10
N LEU A 125 -9.28 3.46 4.18
CA LEU A 125 -7.86 3.36 4.51
C LEU A 125 -7.39 4.58 5.32
N LEU A 126 -7.76 5.80 4.94
CA LEU A 126 -7.44 7.01 5.72
C LEU A 126 -8.09 6.97 7.12
N ASP A 127 -9.31 6.44 7.23
CA ASP A 127 -9.99 6.23 8.51
C ASP A 127 -9.23 5.20 9.38
N ALA A 128 -8.81 4.07 8.79
CA ALA A 128 -8.05 3.03 9.47
C ALA A 128 -6.65 3.51 9.91
N LEU A 129 -6.05 4.43 9.17
CA LEU A 129 -4.79 5.10 9.52
C LEU A 129 -4.97 6.19 10.59
N GLY A 130 -6.20 6.47 11.03
CA GLY A 130 -6.50 7.50 12.02
C GLY A 130 -6.24 8.91 11.51
N ILE A 131 -6.38 9.14 10.20
CA ILE A 131 -6.25 10.46 9.57
C ILE A 131 -7.60 11.16 9.55
N THR A 132 -8.64 10.42 9.19
CA THR A 132 -10.02 10.89 9.18
C THR A 132 -10.87 10.06 10.11
N CYS A 133 -11.99 10.60 10.56
CA CYS A 133 -13.00 9.84 11.29
C CYS A 133 -14.39 10.19 10.77
N ARG A 134 -15.27 9.19 10.74
CA ARG A 134 -16.65 9.38 10.29
C ARG A 134 -17.49 10.00 11.41
N LYS A 135 -18.13 11.12 11.11
CA LYS A 135 -19.08 11.82 12.00
C LYS A 135 -20.39 12.06 11.24
N GLY A 136 -21.32 11.12 11.38
CA GLY A 136 -22.56 11.08 10.58
C GLY A 136 -22.27 10.76 9.11
N ASP A 137 -22.66 11.67 8.20
CA ASP A 137 -22.49 11.52 6.75
C ASP A 137 -21.19 12.13 6.22
N LEU A 138 -20.45 12.84 7.07
CA LEU A 138 -19.19 13.48 6.73
C LEU A 138 -18.01 12.81 7.44
N ARG A 139 -16.83 13.00 6.88
CA ARG A 139 -15.56 12.73 7.54
C ARG A 139 -14.94 14.02 8.03
N VAL A 140 -14.41 14.00 9.23
CA VAL A 140 -13.63 15.09 9.80
C VAL A 140 -12.21 14.60 10.07
N LEU A 141 -11.29 15.50 10.35
CA LEU A 141 -9.95 15.13 10.76
C LEU A 141 -10.03 14.38 12.07
N ALA A 142 -9.30 13.27 12.18
CA ALA A 142 -9.13 12.62 13.47
C ALA A 142 -8.35 13.58 14.37
N GLU A 143 -8.90 13.90 15.54
CA GLU A 143 -8.21 14.71 16.53
C GLU A 143 -6.90 14.01 16.87
N SER A 144 -5.77 14.69 16.65
CA SER A 144 -4.45 14.16 17.03
C SER A 144 -4.53 13.65 18.46
N ARG A 145 -3.91 12.51 18.72
CA ARG A 145 -3.96 11.64 19.90
C ARG A 145 -3.60 12.30 21.26
N ALA A 146 -4.08 13.51 21.57
CA ALA A 146 -4.05 14.13 22.87
C ALA A 146 -5.26 13.71 23.73
N ASP A 147 -6.42 13.38 23.11
CA ASP A 147 -7.66 13.12 23.86
C ASP A 147 -8.39 11.80 23.52
N ALA A 148 -7.77 10.88 22.77
CA ALA A 148 -8.40 9.61 22.41
C ALA A 148 -7.87 8.44 23.25
N GLY A 149 -8.32 8.35 24.49
CA GLY A 149 -8.31 7.10 25.26
C GLY A 149 -9.15 6.03 24.56
N ALA A 150 -8.56 4.84 24.39
CA ALA A 150 -9.24 3.58 24.05
C ALA A 150 -9.88 3.44 22.65
N ALA A 151 -9.08 3.13 21.62
CA ALA A 151 -9.50 2.19 20.57
C ALA A 151 -8.30 1.62 19.79
N THR A 152 -8.16 0.30 19.88
CA THR A 152 -7.57 -0.65 18.93
C THR A 152 -6.20 -0.36 18.30
N ARG A 153 -5.21 -1.08 18.82
CA ARG A 153 -3.91 -1.33 18.20
C ARG A 153 -4.11 -2.25 16.99
N GLN A 154 -3.62 -1.88 15.80
CA GLN A 154 -3.04 -2.82 14.84
C GLN A 154 -2.41 -2.11 13.62
N CYS A 155 -1.09 -1.91 13.68
CA CYS A 155 -0.11 -2.48 12.75
C CYS A 155 1.30 -2.27 13.36
N PRO A 156 2.14 -3.32 13.46
CA PRO A 156 3.50 -3.22 14.01
C PRO A 156 4.50 -2.62 12.99
N PRO A 157 5.70 -2.19 13.45
CA PRO A 157 6.67 -1.40 12.66
C PRO A 157 7.33 -2.17 11.51
#